data_AF-A0A941W2B9-F1
#
_entry.id   AF-A0A941W2B9-F1
#
_cell.length_a   1.000
_cell.length_b   1.000
_cell.length_c   1.000
_cell.angle_alpha   90.00
_cell.angle_beta   90.00
_cell.angle_gamma   90.00
#
_symmetry.space_group_name_H-M   'P 1'
#
loop_
_entity.id
_entity.type
_entity.pdbx_description
1 polymer ?
#
loop_
_entity_poly.entity_id
_entity_poly.type
_entity_poly.pdbx_seq_one_letter_code
_entity_poly.pdbx_strand_id
1 'polypeptide(L)'
;MYSASSIGSFQTILNDFKLEGMMIRYSQFMPRLYNFCLSLGMKPGKIIPSRAFCSDESQGFPVILIAKQFGAFPFNHGRAGGIVSTDRHAPHAAHGKDIMIIQASHVGYEPETKEFGIYRRIQTEDYNLRWPGLSRPFSPIF
;
A
#
# COMPACT_ATOMS: atom_id res chain seq x y z
N MET A 1 -3.50 -11.94 -38.85
CA MET A 1 -3.23 -10.66 -38.16
C MET A 1 -4.35 -10.41 -37.17
N TYR A 2 -4.12 -10.66 -35.88
CA TYR A 2 -5.07 -10.23 -34.85
C TYR A 2 -4.57 -8.89 -34.31
N SER A 3 -5.39 -7.87 -34.55
CA SER A 3 -5.17 -6.48 -34.16
C SER A 3 -5.24 -6.35 -32.63
N ALA A 4 -4.21 -5.75 -32.04
CA ALA A 4 -4.19 -5.36 -30.63
C ALA A 4 -5.22 -4.22 -30.41
N SER A 5 -6.46 -4.59 -30.12
CA SER A 5 -7.51 -3.65 -29.73
C SER A 5 -7.22 -3.11 -28.32
N SER A 6 -6.65 -1.90 -28.31
CA SER A 6 -6.68 -0.89 -27.26
C SER A 6 -6.79 -1.39 -25.81
N ILE A 7 -5.63 -1.59 -25.19
CA ILE A 7 -5.48 -1.38 -23.75
C ILE A 7 -5.93 0.07 -23.51
N GLY A 8 -7.14 0.25 -22.95
CA GLY A 8 -7.65 1.58 -22.58
C GLY A 8 -6.54 2.33 -21.84
N SER A 9 -6.29 3.57 -22.25
CA SER A 9 -5.04 4.26 -21.91
C SER A 9 -4.76 4.15 -20.41
N PHE A 10 -3.54 3.77 -20.04
CA PHE A 10 -3.10 3.67 -18.64
C PHE A 10 -3.45 4.94 -17.84
N GLN A 11 -3.50 6.07 -18.54
CA GLN A 11 -3.91 7.37 -18.03
C GLN A 11 -5.37 7.39 -17.55
N THR A 12 -6.30 6.70 -18.21
CA THR A 12 -7.71 6.60 -17.82
C THR A 12 -7.86 5.78 -16.53
N ILE A 13 -7.12 4.68 -16.41
CA ILE A 13 -7.07 3.86 -15.19
C ILE A 13 -6.49 4.68 -14.04
N LEU A 14 -5.38 5.40 -14.26
CA LEU A 14 -4.77 6.28 -13.26
C LEU A 14 -5.64 7.51 -12.95
N ASN A 15 -6.46 7.99 -13.89
CA ASN A 15 -7.41 9.08 -13.65
C ASN A 15 -8.58 8.64 -12.75
N ASP A 16 -9.02 7.38 -12.81
CA ASP A 16 -9.93 6.80 -11.79
C ASP A 16 -9.29 6.82 -10.37
N PHE A 17 -7.96 6.96 -10.31
CA PHE A 17 -7.19 7.17 -9.08
C PHE A 17 -6.76 8.62 -8.82
N LYS A 18 -7.08 9.62 -9.67
CA LYS A 18 -6.85 11.04 -9.33
C LYS A 18 -7.90 11.48 -8.30
N LEU A 19 -7.58 11.68 -7.01
CA LEU A 19 -6.75 12.73 -6.39
C LEU A 19 -7.37 14.13 -6.40
N GLU A 20 -8.64 14.27 -6.08
CA GLU A 20 -9.13 15.54 -5.49
C GLU A 20 -9.30 15.33 -3.98
N GLY A 21 -8.45 15.98 -3.16
CA GLY A 21 -8.40 15.79 -1.70
C GLY A 21 -7.37 14.75 -1.18
N MET A 22 -6.36 14.44 -2.00
CA MET A 22 -5.05 13.78 -1.76
C MET A 22 -4.95 12.45 -0.96
N MET A 23 -6.01 11.94 -0.32
CA MET A 23 -5.93 10.74 0.51
C MET A 23 -7.14 9.81 0.29
N ILE A 24 -6.88 8.55 -0.04
CA ILE A 24 -7.91 7.50 -0.11
C ILE A 24 -7.81 6.64 1.14
N ARG A 25 -8.95 6.44 1.83
CA ARG A 25 -9.00 5.53 2.98
C ARG A 25 -8.70 4.11 2.51
N TYR A 26 -7.92 3.36 3.28
CA TYR A 26 -7.61 1.96 2.96
C TYR A 26 -8.86 1.09 2.75
N SER A 27 -9.96 1.36 3.47
CA SER A 27 -11.24 0.66 3.31
C SER A 27 -11.90 0.87 1.94
N GLN A 28 -11.57 1.96 1.24
CA GLN A 28 -12.03 2.24 -0.13
C GLN A 28 -10.98 1.84 -1.16
N PHE A 29 -9.71 2.05 -0.84
CA PHE A 29 -8.59 1.71 -1.73
C PHE A 29 -8.50 0.20 -1.98
N MET A 30 -8.64 -0.65 -0.95
CA MET A 30 -8.47 -2.10 -1.11
C MET A 30 -9.48 -2.75 -2.05
N PRO A 31 -10.81 -2.51 -1.93
CA PRO A 31 -11.78 -3.03 -2.89
C PRO A 31 -11.54 -2.54 -4.33
N ARG A 32 -11.15 -1.27 -4.50
CA ARG A 32 -10.84 -0.71 -5.82
C ARG A 32 -9.63 -1.40 -6.45
N LEU A 33 -8.56 -1.60 -5.67
CA LEU A 33 -7.37 -2.31 -6.11
C LEU A 33 -7.66 -3.76 -6.48
N TYR A 34 -8.49 -4.46 -5.69
CA TYR A 34 -8.91 -5.82 -6.00
C TYR A 34 -9.71 -5.89 -7.31
N ASN A 35 -10.68 -4.99 -7.51
CA ASN A 35 -11.45 -4.92 -8.76
C ASN A 35 -10.56 -4.57 -9.95
N PHE A 36 -9.54 -3.74 -9.75
CA PHE A 36 -8.54 -3.47 -10.78
C PHE A 36 -7.73 -4.72 -11.13
N CYS A 37 -7.32 -5.54 -10.15
CA CYS A 37 -6.68 -6.82 -10.42
C CYS A 37 -7.59 -7.75 -11.26
N LEU A 38 -8.88 -7.79 -10.95
CA LEU A 38 -9.85 -8.56 -11.72
C LEU A 38 -10.03 -8.04 -13.15
N SER A 39 -10.04 -6.72 -13.36
CA SER A 39 -10.16 -6.14 -14.70
C SER A 39 -8.93 -6.41 -15.58
N LEU A 40 -7.77 -6.69 -14.97
CA LEU A 40 -6.57 -7.17 -15.66
C LEU A 40 -6.60 -8.67 -15.99
N GLY A 41 -7.69 -9.38 -15.64
CA GLY A 41 -7.86 -10.81 -15.92
C GLY A 41 -7.31 -11.75 -14.83
N MET A 42 -6.90 -11.21 -13.68
CA MET A 42 -6.54 -12.04 -12.53
C MET A 42 -7.77 -12.73 -11.95
N LYS A 43 -7.58 -13.92 -11.36
CA LYS A 43 -8.69 -14.74 -10.86
C LYS A 43 -8.86 -14.65 -9.34
N PRO A 44 -10.11 -14.55 -8.82
CA PRO A 44 -10.38 -14.66 -7.39
C PRO A 44 -9.72 -15.90 -6.78
N GLY A 45 -9.11 -15.76 -5.60
CA GLY A 45 -8.42 -16.84 -4.89
C GLY A 45 -7.12 -17.34 -5.56
N LYS A 46 -6.64 -16.67 -6.62
CA LYS A 46 -5.36 -16.98 -7.29
C LYS A 46 -4.36 -15.82 -7.30
N ILE A 47 -4.75 -14.69 -6.71
CA ILE A 47 -3.91 -13.53 -6.52
C ILE A 47 -3.24 -13.64 -5.15
N ILE A 48 -1.92 -13.66 -5.12
CA ILE A 48 -1.16 -13.54 -3.88
C ILE A 48 -0.92 -12.06 -3.62
N PRO A 49 -1.51 -11.50 -2.54
CA PRO A 49 -1.16 -10.16 -2.13
C PRO A 49 0.25 -10.15 -1.55
N SER A 50 0.97 -9.07 -1.81
CA SER A 50 2.29 -8.85 -1.27
C SER A 50 2.44 -7.37 -0.90
N ARG A 51 3.25 -7.11 0.11
CA ARG A 51 3.47 -5.76 0.63
C ARG A 51 4.95 -5.46 0.81
N ALA A 52 5.30 -4.22 0.54
CA ALA A 52 6.56 -3.60 0.91
C ALA A 52 6.28 -2.33 1.72
N PHE A 53 5.88 -2.52 2.98
CA PHE A 53 5.63 -1.46 3.95
C PHE A 53 6.73 -1.41 5.01
N CYS A 54 6.80 -0.30 5.74
CA CYS A 54 7.63 -0.20 6.93
C CYS A 54 7.25 -1.27 7.98
N SER A 55 8.21 -1.64 8.84
CA SER A 55 8.01 -2.62 9.92
C SER A 55 7.27 -2.04 11.14
N ASP A 56 6.93 -0.75 11.12
CA ASP A 56 6.20 -0.05 12.18
C ASP A 56 4.80 -0.65 12.42
N GLU A 57 4.38 -0.71 13.68
CA GLU A 57 3.13 -1.35 14.10
C GLU A 57 1.88 -0.65 13.57
N SER A 58 1.94 0.66 13.30
CA SER A 58 0.86 1.41 12.66
C SER A 58 0.45 0.85 11.29
N GLN A 59 1.34 0.06 10.67
CA GLN A 59 1.09 -0.59 9.38
C GLN A 59 0.25 -1.86 9.48
N GLY A 60 -0.12 -2.31 10.69
CA GLY A 60 -0.95 -3.50 10.91
C GLY A 60 -2.36 -3.35 10.31
N PHE A 61 -2.99 -2.18 10.41
CA PHE A 61 -4.35 -1.98 9.89
C PHE A 61 -4.45 -2.15 8.36
N PRO A 62 -3.56 -1.55 7.54
CA PRO A 62 -3.46 -1.87 6.12
C PRO A 62 -3.34 -3.37 5.80
N VAL A 63 -2.54 -4.12 6.58
CA VAL A 63 -2.35 -5.57 6.38
C VAL A 63 -3.65 -6.34 6.55
N ILE A 64 -4.42 -6.00 7.59
CA ILE A 64 -5.71 -6.64 7.86
C ILE A 64 -6.67 -6.40 6.69
N LEU A 65 -6.71 -5.18 6.15
CA LEU A 65 -7.58 -4.86 5.02
C LEU A 65 -7.16 -5.54 3.72
N ILE A 66 -5.85 -5.69 3.48
CA ILE A 66 -5.33 -6.49 2.36
C ILE A 66 -5.79 -7.94 2.52
N ALA A 67 -5.55 -8.53 3.69
CA ALA A 67 -5.89 -9.93 3.96
C ALA A 67 -7.39 -10.18 3.83
N LYS A 68 -8.22 -9.28 4.36
CA LYS A 68 -9.68 -9.33 4.23
C LYS A 68 -10.12 -9.31 2.76
N GLN A 69 -9.54 -8.43 1.95
CA GLN A 69 -9.98 -8.24 0.57
C GLN A 69 -9.52 -9.37 -0.37
N PHE A 70 -8.28 -9.84 -0.22
CA PHE A 70 -7.68 -10.85 -1.10
C PHE A 70 -7.85 -12.29 -0.59
N GLY A 71 -8.31 -12.47 0.65
CA GLY A 71 -8.53 -13.79 1.26
C GLY A 71 -7.24 -14.54 1.64
N ALA A 72 -6.09 -13.84 1.66
CA ALA A 72 -4.80 -14.40 2.02
C ALA A 72 -3.94 -13.32 2.71
N PHE A 73 -3.13 -13.72 3.70
CA PHE A 73 -2.19 -12.79 4.32
C PHE A 73 -1.11 -12.37 3.30
N PRO A 74 -0.75 -11.07 3.25
CA PRO A 74 0.20 -10.59 2.27
C PRO A 74 1.61 -11.10 2.56
N PHE A 75 2.29 -11.55 1.50
CA PHE A 75 3.71 -11.83 1.56
C PHE A 75 4.49 -10.56 1.91
N ASN A 76 5.52 -10.67 2.75
CA ASN A 76 6.25 -9.50 3.24
C ASN A 76 7.57 -9.28 2.48
N HIS A 77 7.53 -8.43 1.45
CA HIS A 77 8.73 -7.89 0.80
C HIS A 77 9.28 -6.65 1.50
N GLY A 78 8.62 -6.10 2.52
CA GLY A 78 9.01 -4.82 3.14
C GLY A 78 10.22 -4.92 4.06
N ARG A 79 11.06 -3.87 3.99
CA ARG A 79 12.01 -3.46 5.03
C ARG A 79 11.59 -2.10 5.62
N ALA A 80 12.31 -1.61 6.63
CA ALA A 80 12.10 -0.26 7.17
C ALA A 80 12.06 0.78 6.04
N GLY A 81 11.10 1.71 6.11
CA GLY A 81 10.87 2.73 5.08
C GLY A 81 10.10 2.27 3.83
N GLY A 82 9.66 1.00 3.74
CA GLY A 82 8.89 0.50 2.60
C GLY A 82 9.73 0.08 1.39
N ILE A 83 11.02 -0.21 1.61
CA ILE A 83 11.93 -0.73 0.57
C ILE A 83 11.55 -2.18 0.24
N VAL A 84 11.45 -2.49 -1.06
CA VAL A 84 11.21 -3.85 -1.56
C VAL A 84 12.50 -4.67 -1.44
N SER A 85 12.43 -5.75 -0.65
CA SER A 85 13.48 -6.76 -0.53
C SER A 85 13.40 -7.71 -1.73
N THR A 86 14.17 -7.45 -2.78
CA THR A 86 14.17 -8.23 -4.04
C THR A 86 14.68 -9.66 -3.85
N ASP A 87 15.55 -9.88 -2.87
CA ASP A 87 16.04 -11.17 -2.39
C ASP A 87 14.93 -12.08 -1.84
N ARG A 88 13.88 -11.50 -1.24
CA ARG A 88 12.71 -12.27 -0.75
C ARG A 88 11.72 -12.63 -1.85
N HIS A 89 11.85 -12.06 -3.05
CA HIS A 89 10.92 -12.28 -4.14
C HIS A 89 11.21 -13.58 -4.91
N ALA A 90 12.48 -13.86 -5.19
CA ALA A 90 12.87 -15.01 -6.00
C ALA A 90 12.42 -16.38 -5.46
N PRO A 91 12.50 -16.68 -4.14
CA PRO A 91 12.14 -18.02 -3.63
C PRO A 91 10.63 -18.27 -3.59
N HIS A 92 9.80 -17.24 -3.70
CA HIS A 92 8.35 -17.31 -3.40
C HIS A 92 7.45 -16.83 -4.54
N ALA A 93 8.05 -16.47 -5.69
CA ALA A 93 7.34 -16.04 -6.89
C ALA A 93 6.33 -17.08 -7.43
N ALA A 94 6.49 -18.36 -7.07
CA ALA A 94 5.62 -19.46 -7.49
C ALA A 94 4.40 -19.71 -6.56
N HIS A 95 4.23 -18.94 -5.49
CA HIS A 95 3.16 -19.19 -4.50
C HIS A 95 1.75 -18.82 -4.98
N GLY A 96 1.63 -18.18 -6.15
CA GLY A 96 0.39 -17.75 -6.76
C GLY A 96 0.42 -17.90 -8.27
N LYS A 97 -0.75 -17.85 -8.90
CA LYS A 97 -0.82 -17.67 -10.36
C LYS A 97 -0.45 -16.24 -10.72
N ASP A 98 -1.01 -15.30 -9.97
CA ASP A 98 -0.81 -13.86 -10.13
C ASP A 98 -0.29 -13.29 -8.80
N ILE A 99 0.63 -12.32 -8.85
CA ILE A 99 1.11 -11.59 -7.68
C ILE A 99 0.77 -10.11 -7.81
N MET A 100 0.30 -9.53 -6.72
CA MET A 100 0.05 -8.09 -6.59
C MET A 100 0.95 -7.57 -5.47
N ILE A 101 1.75 -6.55 -5.75
CA ILE A 101 2.67 -5.94 -4.78
C ILE A 101 2.24 -4.51 -4.50
N ILE A 102 2.00 -4.19 -3.22
CA ILE A 102 1.81 -2.81 -2.75
C ILE A 102 3.09 -2.34 -2.09
N GLN A 103 3.75 -1.35 -2.69
CA GLN A 103 4.89 -0.65 -2.09
C GLN A 103 4.42 0.74 -1.66
N ALA A 104 4.68 1.10 -0.40
CA ALA A 104 4.36 2.44 0.10
C ALA A 104 5.27 2.85 1.26
N SER A 105 5.68 4.12 1.26
CA SER A 105 6.12 4.80 2.47
C SER A 105 4.92 5.13 3.36
N HIS A 106 5.18 5.52 4.62
CA HIS A 106 4.13 5.94 5.55
C HIS A 106 4.58 7.17 6.33
N VAL A 107 3.61 7.96 6.78
CA VAL A 107 3.83 9.13 7.64
C VAL A 107 2.68 9.21 8.64
N GLY A 108 2.98 9.61 9.87
CA GLY A 108 1.97 9.92 10.87
C GLY A 108 1.21 11.20 10.53
N TYR A 109 -0.03 11.31 11.00
CA TYR A 109 -0.83 12.53 10.90
C TYR A 109 -1.58 12.76 12.21
N GLU A 110 -1.43 13.96 12.79
CA GLU A 110 -2.17 14.43 13.96
C GLU A 110 -3.40 15.23 13.50
N PRO A 111 -4.64 14.73 13.66
CA PRO A 111 -5.82 15.36 13.10
C PRO A 111 -6.16 16.73 13.71
N GLU A 112 -5.87 16.92 14.99
CA GLU A 112 -6.21 18.09 15.78
C GLU A 112 -5.38 19.30 15.37
N THR A 113 -4.06 19.11 15.25
CA THR A 113 -3.11 20.14 14.81
C THR A 113 -2.90 20.17 13.30
N LYS A 114 -3.37 19.14 12.59
CA LYS A 114 -3.19 18.91 11.14
C LYS A 114 -1.71 18.79 10.74
N GLU A 115 -0.88 18.23 11.63
CA GLU A 115 0.55 18.07 11.41
C GLU A 115 0.89 16.67 10.90
N PHE A 116 1.76 16.60 9.88
CA PHE A 116 2.37 15.35 9.44
C PHE A 116 3.64 15.05 10.23
N GLY A 117 3.96 13.76 10.36
CA GLY A 117 5.15 13.26 11.05
C GLY A 117 4.92 12.93 12.53
N ILE A 118 3.69 13.09 13.01
CA ILE A 118 3.27 12.76 14.37
C ILE A 118 2.27 11.61 14.32
N TYR A 119 2.46 10.60 15.17
CA TYR A 119 1.52 9.49 15.31
C TYR A 119 1.38 9.15 16.79
N ARG A 120 0.14 9.12 17.27
CA ARG A 120 -0.15 8.78 18.66
C ARG A 120 0.03 7.28 18.90
N ARG A 121 1.02 6.90 19.69
CA ARG A 121 1.28 5.50 20.07
C ARG A 121 0.51 5.18 21.34
N ILE A 122 -0.37 4.17 21.28
CA ILE A 122 -1.29 3.86 22.39
C ILE A 122 -0.66 2.92 23.43
N GLN A 123 0.48 2.31 23.12
CA GLN A 123 1.21 1.38 24.00
C GLN A 123 2.41 2.04 24.70
N THR A 124 2.51 3.37 24.67
CA THR A 124 3.58 4.13 25.33
C THR A 124 2.99 5.05 26.40
N GLU A 125 3.72 5.25 27.50
CA GLU A 125 3.32 6.19 28.55
C GLU A 125 3.33 7.64 28.05
N ASP A 126 4.28 7.95 27.15
CA ASP A 126 4.30 9.19 26.38
C ASP A 126 3.62 8.96 25.03
N TYR A 127 2.42 9.51 24.88
CA TYR A 127 1.56 9.30 23.72
C TYR A 127 2.05 10.02 22.45
N ASN A 128 2.93 11.03 22.58
CA ASN A 128 3.26 11.99 21.51
C ASN A 128 4.70 11.84 21.01
N LEU A 129 5.14 10.62 20.75
CA LEU A 129 6.47 10.36 20.19
C LEU A 129 6.57 10.85 18.74
N ARG A 130 7.32 11.94 18.53
CA ARG A 130 7.77 12.38 17.21
C ARG A 130 8.79 11.40 16.64
N TRP A 131 8.73 11.17 15.33
CA TRP A 131 9.70 10.31 14.65
C TRP A 131 11.12 10.91 14.78
N PRO A 132 12.12 10.20 15.34
CA PRO A 132 13.43 10.79 15.67
C PRO A 132 14.29 11.19 14.45
N GLY A 133 13.80 11.01 13.22
CA GLY A 133 14.49 11.38 11.97
C GLY A 133 13.88 12.56 11.19
N LEU A 134 12.85 13.24 11.71
CA LEU A 134 12.21 14.40 11.07
C LEU A 134 12.70 15.71 11.70
N SER A 135 14.02 15.98 11.64
CA SER A 135 14.59 17.31 11.95
C SER A 135 14.58 18.26 10.74
N ARG A 136 14.00 17.84 9.62
CA ARG A 136 13.80 18.68 8.43
C ARG A 136 12.32 18.76 8.09
N PRO A 137 11.79 19.96 7.76
CA PRO A 137 10.44 20.08 7.24
C PRO A 137 10.33 19.23 5.97
N PHE A 138 9.35 18.33 5.96
CA PHE A 138 9.05 17.51 4.79
C PHE A 138 8.54 18.48 3.71
N SER A 139 9.33 18.71 2.66
CA SER A 139 8.79 19.29 1.44
C SER A 139 7.84 18.22 0.86
N PRO A 140 6.55 18.52 0.68
CA PRO A 140 5.70 17.63 -0.09
C PRO A 140 6.35 17.47 -1.47
N ILE A 141 6.69 16.24 -1.85
CA ILE A 141 6.92 15.95 -3.26
C ILE A 141 5.51 15.89 -3.87
N PHE A 142 5.03 17.06 -4.30
CA PHE A 142 3.95 17.22 -5.27
C PHE A 142 4.51 17.95 -6.47
#